data_AF-A0A2V7L778-F1
#
_entry.id   AF-A0A2V7L778-F1
#
_cell.length_a   1.000
_cell.length_b   1.000
_cell.length_c   1.000
_cell.angle_alpha   90.00
_cell.angle_beta   90.00
_cell.angle_gamma   90.00
#
_symmetry.space_group_name_H-M   'P 1'
#
loop_
_entity.id
_entity.type
_entity.pdbx_description
1 polymer ?
#
loop_
_entity_poly.entity_id
_entity_poly.type
_entity_poly.pdbx_seq_one_letter_code
_entity_poly.pdbx_strand_id
1 'polypeptide(L)'
;MQTRIRSLALAALAAAALVAPAFALKGPPWISIELPVNPYDRSMQGAFLLVHAFHHGTAMGYIVSGTAEGIVGGERRSLQLEFTETSREGVHALKRTWPREGTWTLVIKANQGPDDAATAVVDLGPEGDVAAIRVPTMQRGSWTVPAPVSLSDIDAALRSRAATLARRS
;
A
#
# COMPACT_ATOMS: atom_id res chain seq x y z
N MET A 1 -12.52 -50.83 53.18
CA MET A 1 -12.43 -49.35 53.19
C MET A 1 -10.98 -48.95 52.95
N GLN A 2 -10.75 -47.88 52.18
CA GLN A 2 -9.43 -47.35 51.76
C GLN A 2 -8.84 -47.92 50.45
N THR A 3 -9.73 -48.22 49.50
CA THR A 3 -9.44 -48.04 48.08
C THR A 3 -9.68 -46.57 47.73
N ARG A 4 -8.88 -45.99 46.84
CA ARG A 4 -8.92 -44.62 46.28
C ARG A 4 -8.01 -43.63 47.01
N ILE A 5 -7.42 -42.71 46.23
CA ILE A 5 -6.50 -41.62 46.63
C ILE A 5 -5.00 -41.99 46.64
N ARG A 6 -4.44 -42.50 45.54
CA ARG A 6 -3.01 -42.25 45.18
C ARG A 6 -2.74 -42.19 43.66
N SER A 7 -3.78 -41.99 42.85
CA SER A 7 -3.65 -41.99 41.38
C SER A 7 -3.67 -40.58 40.74
N LEU A 8 -3.53 -39.51 41.53
CA LEU A 8 -3.70 -38.13 41.05
C LEU A 8 -2.39 -37.31 41.00
N ALA A 9 -1.22 -37.95 41.07
CA ALA A 9 0.06 -37.24 41.01
C ALA A 9 0.78 -37.32 39.64
N LEU A 10 0.16 -37.96 38.63
CA LEU A 10 0.78 -38.18 37.31
C LEU A 10 0.00 -37.55 36.13
N ALA A 11 -0.81 -36.53 36.39
CA ALA A 11 -1.62 -35.86 35.36
C ALA A 11 -1.44 -34.33 35.34
N ALA A 12 -0.31 -33.82 35.83
CA ALA A 12 -0.02 -32.38 35.89
C ALA A 12 1.23 -31.96 35.08
N LEU A 13 1.74 -32.81 34.18
CA LEU A 13 3.00 -32.58 33.47
C LEU A 13 2.90 -32.59 31.93
N ALA A 14 1.68 -32.51 31.36
CA ALA A 14 1.48 -32.65 29.91
C ALA A 14 0.60 -31.55 29.28
N ALA A 15 0.64 -30.32 29.80
CA ALA A 15 -0.09 -29.17 29.22
C ALA A 15 0.77 -27.91 29.07
N ALA A 16 2.08 -28.05 28.93
CA ALA A 16 2.91 -27.02 28.30
C ALA A 16 2.99 -27.31 26.81
N ALA A 17 1.84 -27.31 26.12
CA ALA A 17 1.85 -27.21 24.67
C ALA A 17 2.52 -25.87 24.37
N LEU A 18 3.70 -25.96 23.79
CA LEU A 18 4.46 -24.85 23.23
C LEU A 18 3.50 -23.98 22.42
N VAL A 19 3.01 -22.89 23.00
CA VAL A 19 2.65 -21.71 22.21
C VAL A 19 4.00 -21.22 21.71
N ALA A 20 4.49 -21.85 20.63
CA ALA A 20 5.61 -21.29 19.92
C ALA A 20 5.12 -19.89 19.53
N PRO A 21 5.73 -18.81 20.05
CA PRO A 21 5.44 -17.51 19.50
C PRO A 21 5.71 -17.65 18.01
N ALA A 22 4.69 -17.34 17.20
CA ALA A 22 4.86 -17.10 15.79
C ALA A 22 5.73 -15.85 15.66
N PHE A 23 7.01 -15.96 16.01
CA PHE A 23 8.02 -14.99 15.70
C PHE A 23 8.17 -15.00 14.19
N ALA A 24 7.35 -14.16 13.58
CA ALA A 24 7.73 -13.28 12.50
C ALA A 24 8.52 -13.97 11.39
N LEU A 25 7.79 -14.57 10.44
CA LEU A 25 8.19 -14.42 9.04
C LEU A 25 8.18 -12.92 8.76
N LYS A 26 9.34 -12.27 8.95
CA LYS A 26 9.58 -10.86 8.69
C LYS A 26 9.54 -10.61 7.18
N GLY A 27 8.35 -10.69 6.58
CA GLY A 27 8.14 -10.43 5.16
C GLY A 27 8.41 -8.96 4.82
N PRO A 28 8.82 -8.61 3.59
CA PRO A 28 9.09 -7.21 3.25
C PRO A 28 7.87 -6.32 3.48
N PRO A 29 8.07 -4.99 3.59
CA PRO A 29 6.96 -4.05 3.61
C PRO A 29 6.10 -4.22 2.35
N TRP A 30 4.82 -3.89 2.48
CA TRP A 30 3.92 -3.90 1.34
C TRP A 30 2.98 -2.70 1.33
N ILE A 31 2.53 -2.34 0.14
CA ILE A 31 1.49 -1.34 -0.11
C ILE A 31 0.46 -1.93 -1.06
N SER A 32 -0.82 -1.69 -0.80
CA SER A 32 -1.89 -2.00 -1.75
C SER A 32 -2.85 -0.83 -1.91
N ILE A 33 -3.56 -0.82 -3.03
CA ILE A 33 -4.54 0.19 -3.39
C ILE A 33 -5.91 -0.49 -3.46
N GLU A 34 -6.89 0.05 -2.74
CA GLU A 34 -8.28 -0.46 -2.75
C GLU A 34 -9.17 0.48 -3.56
N LEU A 35 -9.91 -0.12 -4.49
CA LEU A 35 -10.88 0.48 -5.40
C LEU A 35 -12.00 -0.54 -5.73
N PRO A 36 -13.25 -0.10 -5.94
CA PRO A 36 -13.76 1.21 -5.57
C PRO A 36 -13.83 1.35 -4.04
N VAL A 37 -13.76 2.58 -3.54
CA VAL A 37 -13.97 2.84 -2.11
C VAL A 37 -15.43 2.58 -1.76
N ASN A 38 -15.69 1.85 -0.67
CA ASN A 38 -17.06 1.65 -0.18
C ASN A 38 -17.68 3.00 0.22
N PRO A 39 -18.70 3.50 -0.49
CA PRO A 39 -19.25 4.83 -0.25
C PRO A 39 -20.07 4.91 1.06
N TYR A 40 -20.40 3.76 1.66
CA TYR A 40 -21.19 3.68 2.89
C TYR A 40 -20.33 3.69 4.16
N ASP A 41 -19.01 3.57 4.03
CA ASP A 41 -18.10 3.80 5.15
C ASP A 41 -17.87 5.31 5.32
N ARG A 42 -18.43 5.87 6.40
CA ARG A 42 -18.35 7.31 6.69
C ARG A 42 -16.92 7.79 6.92
N SER A 43 -16.01 6.94 7.38
CA SER A 43 -14.61 7.31 7.60
C SER A 43 -13.83 7.44 6.29
N MET A 44 -14.37 6.98 5.17
CA MET A 44 -13.72 6.91 3.86
C MET A 44 -14.50 7.65 2.77
N GLN A 45 -15.59 8.34 3.15
CA GLN A 45 -16.49 8.96 2.20
C GLN A 45 -15.78 10.02 1.35
N GLY A 46 -15.98 9.93 0.04
CA GLY A 46 -15.39 10.85 -0.94
C GLY A 46 -13.89 10.63 -1.18
N ALA A 47 -13.29 9.58 -0.63
CA ALA A 47 -11.95 9.16 -1.02
C ALA A 47 -11.96 8.69 -2.48
N PHE A 48 -10.92 9.08 -3.22
CA PHE A 48 -10.69 8.63 -4.58
C PHE A 48 -10.17 7.18 -4.60
N LEU A 49 -9.27 6.85 -3.68
CA LEU A 49 -8.75 5.51 -3.43
C LEU A 49 -8.36 5.38 -1.95
N LEU A 50 -8.19 4.13 -1.50
CA LEU A 50 -7.56 3.86 -0.21
C LEU A 50 -6.18 3.23 -0.41
N VAL A 51 -5.27 3.57 0.48
CA VAL A 51 -3.91 3.03 0.55
C VAL A 51 -3.78 2.20 1.81
N HIS A 52 -3.36 0.95 1.66
CA HIS A 52 -3.08 0.07 2.78
C HIS A 52 -1.57 -0.10 2.92
N ALA A 53 -1.04 0.07 4.12
CA ALA A 53 0.37 -0.12 4.44
C ALA A 53 0.54 -1.33 5.36
N PHE A 54 1.50 -2.21 5.03
CA PHE A 54 1.74 -3.45 5.77
C PHE A 54 3.22 -3.61 6.16
N HIS A 55 3.51 -4.02 7.40
CA HIS A 55 4.81 -4.55 7.80
C HIS A 55 4.71 -6.05 8.05
N HIS A 56 5.56 -6.85 7.42
CA HIS A 56 5.59 -8.30 7.66
C HIS A 56 4.20 -8.97 7.51
N GLY A 57 3.33 -8.41 6.65
CA GLY A 57 1.94 -8.87 6.43
C GLY A 57 0.89 -8.28 7.37
N THR A 58 1.29 -7.54 8.40
CA THR A 58 0.38 -6.87 9.35
C THR A 58 0.10 -5.45 8.89
N ALA A 59 -1.17 -5.04 8.86
CA ALA A 59 -1.54 -3.65 8.58
C ALA A 59 -0.97 -2.73 9.67
N MET A 60 -0.33 -1.62 9.29
CA MET A 60 0.33 -0.71 10.23
C MET A 60 0.18 0.74 9.79
N GLY A 61 -0.04 1.63 10.76
CA GLY A 61 -0.16 3.08 10.55
C GLY A 61 1.16 3.77 10.26
N TYR A 62 1.81 3.44 9.14
CA TYR A 62 3.01 4.13 8.68
C TYR A 62 2.70 5.47 8.03
N ILE A 63 3.75 6.29 7.89
CA ILE A 63 3.68 7.53 7.12
C ILE A 63 3.48 7.17 5.64
N VAL A 64 2.26 7.36 5.15
CA VAL A 64 1.95 7.36 3.72
C VAL A 64 2.16 8.77 3.17
N SER A 65 2.94 8.87 2.11
CA SER A 65 3.17 10.11 1.37
C SER A 65 3.15 9.85 -0.13
N GLY A 66 3.14 10.90 -0.93
CA GLY A 66 3.20 10.73 -2.37
C GLY A 66 3.02 12.01 -3.15
N THR A 67 3.17 11.90 -4.47
CA THR A 67 2.98 13.00 -5.40
C THR A 67 2.07 12.58 -6.56
N ALA A 68 1.29 13.53 -7.07
CA ALA A 68 0.67 13.44 -8.39
C ALA A 68 1.63 14.06 -9.40
N GLU A 69 2.10 13.24 -10.32
CA GLU A 69 3.02 13.58 -11.37
C GLU A 69 2.26 13.72 -12.70
N GLY A 70 2.32 14.91 -13.31
CA GLY A 70 1.40 15.31 -14.37
C GLY A 70 2.05 15.98 -15.57
N ILE A 71 1.40 15.86 -16.73
CA ILE A 71 1.62 16.75 -17.89
C ILE A 71 0.30 17.45 -18.18
N VAL A 72 0.30 18.77 -18.06
CA VAL A 72 -0.87 19.66 -18.21
C VAL A 72 -0.52 20.72 -19.24
N GLY A 73 -1.28 20.84 -20.33
CA GLY A 73 -0.94 21.76 -21.42
C GLY A 73 0.46 21.55 -22.02
N GLY A 74 1.03 20.34 -21.95
CA GLY A 74 2.39 20.04 -22.38
C GLY A 74 3.48 20.34 -21.34
N GLU A 75 3.15 20.93 -20.20
CA GLU A 75 4.10 21.26 -19.13
C GLU A 75 4.11 20.21 -18.03
N ARG A 76 5.30 19.92 -17.48
CA ARG A 76 5.45 19.01 -16.34
C ARG A 76 4.95 19.68 -15.06
N ARG A 77 4.14 18.97 -14.29
CA ARG A 77 3.62 19.36 -12.98
C ARG A 77 3.87 18.24 -11.97
N SER A 78 4.14 18.63 -10.72
CA SER A 78 4.21 17.73 -9.57
C SER A 78 3.42 18.38 -8.43
N LEU A 79 2.51 17.63 -7.82
CA LEU A 79 1.64 18.09 -6.75
C LEU A 79 1.75 17.13 -5.56
N GLN A 80 1.89 17.68 -4.36
CA GLN A 80 1.88 16.87 -3.14
C GLN A 80 0.50 16.23 -2.94
N LEU A 81 0.48 14.94 -2.61
CA LEU A 81 -0.74 14.25 -2.22
C LEU A 81 -0.99 14.40 -0.72
N GLU A 82 -2.27 14.50 -0.38
CA GLU A 82 -2.75 14.59 1.01
C GLU A 82 -3.52 13.32 1.36
N PHE A 83 -3.10 12.68 2.45
CA PHE A 83 -3.70 11.46 2.95
C PHE A 83 -4.35 11.72 4.31
N THR A 84 -5.52 11.16 4.54
CA THR A 84 -6.19 11.20 5.84
C THR A 84 -6.29 9.80 6.42
N GLU A 85 -6.04 9.66 7.72
CA GLU A 85 -6.29 8.40 8.43
C GLU A 85 -7.78 8.02 8.37
N THR A 86 -8.05 6.73 8.48
CA THR A 86 -9.41 6.19 8.46
C THR A 86 -9.70 5.45 9.76
N SER A 87 -10.91 4.89 9.91
CA SER A 87 -11.22 4.04 11.07
C SER A 87 -10.48 2.69 11.05
N ARG A 88 -9.85 2.32 9.92
CA ARG A 88 -9.12 1.05 9.73
C ARG A 88 -7.62 1.30 9.91
N GLU A 89 -7.00 0.53 10.80
CA GLU A 89 -5.57 0.59 11.05
C GLU A 89 -4.76 0.32 9.77
N GLY A 90 -3.74 1.15 9.53
CA GLY A 90 -2.89 1.06 8.34
C GLY A 90 -3.57 1.40 7.02
N VAL A 91 -4.80 1.95 7.06
CA VAL A 91 -5.55 2.38 5.88
C VAL A 91 -5.69 3.89 5.86
N HIS A 92 -5.23 4.49 4.76
CA HIS A 92 -5.27 5.93 4.51
C HIS A 92 -6.14 6.24 3.30
N ALA A 93 -7.00 7.25 3.43
CA ALA A 93 -7.83 7.74 2.34
C ALA A 93 -7.08 8.83 1.57
N LEU A 94 -7.05 8.72 0.24
CA LEU A 94 -6.59 9.79 -0.66
C LEU A 94 -7.79 10.46 -1.29
N LYS A 95 -7.95 11.77 -1.06
CA LYS A 95 -8.86 12.60 -1.86
C LYS A 95 -8.12 13.16 -3.06
N ARG A 96 -8.85 13.37 -4.17
CA ARG A 96 -8.26 14.01 -5.35
C ARG A 96 -7.93 15.46 -5.03
N THR A 97 -6.65 15.82 -5.14
CA THR A 97 -6.14 17.20 -5.01
C THR A 97 -5.54 17.75 -6.31
N TRP A 98 -5.41 16.92 -7.34
CA TRP A 98 -4.92 17.30 -8.67
C TRP A 98 -6.07 17.58 -9.65
N PRO A 99 -5.87 18.43 -10.68
CA PRO A 99 -6.91 18.71 -11.67
C PRO A 99 -7.23 17.47 -12.51
N ARG A 100 -8.43 17.44 -13.10
CA ARG A 100 -8.80 16.40 -14.07
C ARG A 100 -8.06 16.54 -15.39
N GLU A 101 -7.77 17.77 -15.78
CA GLU A 101 -6.99 18.09 -16.98
C GLU A 101 -5.59 17.47 -16.90
N GLY A 102 -5.14 16.92 -18.03
CA GLY A 102 -3.78 16.43 -18.20
C GLY A 102 -3.65 14.92 -18.03
N THR A 103 -2.44 14.42 -18.30
CA THR A 103 -2.08 13.03 -18.03
C THR A 103 -1.42 12.96 -16.68
N TRP A 104 -1.88 12.06 -15.80
CA TRP A 104 -1.40 11.94 -14.43
C TRP A 104 -0.94 10.52 -14.06
N THR A 105 0.01 10.46 -13.14
CA THR A 105 0.47 9.26 -12.41
C THR A 105 0.59 9.62 -10.93
N LEU A 106 0.02 8.82 -10.05
CA LEU A 106 0.21 8.97 -8.60
C LEU A 106 1.38 8.09 -8.17
N VAL A 107 2.33 8.65 -7.44
CA VAL A 107 3.47 7.93 -6.87
C VAL A 107 3.30 7.95 -5.36
N ILE A 108 2.83 6.84 -4.80
CA ILE A 108 2.43 6.73 -3.39
C ILE A 108 3.43 5.83 -2.68
N LYS A 109 3.98 6.29 -1.57
CA LYS A 109 4.98 5.60 -0.76
C LYS A 109 4.42 5.32 0.63
N ALA A 110 4.54 4.08 1.07
CA ALA A 110 4.42 3.72 2.47
C ALA A 110 5.82 3.62 3.06
N ASN A 111 6.24 4.63 3.83
CA ASN A 111 7.59 4.70 4.41
C ASN A 111 7.62 4.00 5.77
N GLN A 112 8.42 2.94 5.86
CA GLN A 112 8.56 2.10 7.06
C GLN A 112 9.95 2.22 7.70
N GLY A 113 10.82 3.06 7.13
CA GLY A 113 12.17 3.37 7.61
C GLY A 113 13.01 4.03 6.50
N PRO A 114 14.27 4.44 6.77
CA PRO A 114 15.14 5.12 5.80
C PRO A 114 15.35 4.35 4.48
N ASP A 115 15.34 3.01 4.54
CA ASP A 115 15.58 2.13 3.39
C ASP A 115 14.43 1.11 3.16
N ASP A 116 13.29 1.30 3.84
CA ASP A 116 12.20 0.34 3.85
C ASP A 116 10.90 1.02 3.42
N ALA A 117 10.69 1.09 2.10
CA ALA A 117 9.49 1.72 1.54
C ALA A 117 8.93 0.90 0.38
N ALA A 118 7.62 0.73 0.37
CA ALA A 118 6.89 0.20 -0.77
C ALA A 118 6.26 1.34 -1.55
N THR A 119 6.40 1.32 -2.88
CA THR A 119 5.85 2.36 -3.77
C THR A 119 4.76 1.79 -4.67
N ALA A 120 3.57 2.37 -4.61
CA ALA A 120 2.51 2.15 -5.60
C ALA A 120 2.58 3.26 -6.66
N VAL A 121 2.57 2.85 -7.93
CA VAL A 121 2.47 3.72 -9.10
C VAL A 121 1.08 3.53 -9.71
N VAL A 122 0.26 4.57 -9.68
CA VAL A 122 -1.14 4.55 -10.12
C VAL A 122 -1.29 5.45 -11.34
N ASP A 123 -1.46 4.85 -12.51
CA ASP A 123 -1.72 5.58 -13.75
C ASP A 123 -3.20 5.96 -13.84
N LEU A 124 -3.50 7.22 -14.19
CA LEU A 124 -4.87 7.67 -14.38
C LEU A 124 -5.27 7.72 -15.86
N GLY A 125 -6.50 7.30 -16.16
CA GLY A 125 -7.12 7.43 -17.48
C GLY A 125 -7.43 8.89 -17.85
N PRO A 126 -7.81 9.16 -19.11
CA PRO A 126 -8.17 10.51 -19.57
C PRO A 126 -9.37 11.10 -18.82
N GLU A 127 -10.29 10.26 -18.32
CA GLU A 127 -11.43 10.69 -17.49
C GLU A 127 -11.05 10.85 -16.01
N GLY A 128 -9.79 10.62 -15.68
CA GLY A 128 -9.25 10.70 -14.33
C GLY A 128 -9.50 9.46 -13.48
N ASP A 129 -10.15 8.42 -14.00
CA ASP A 129 -10.28 7.11 -13.36
C ASP A 129 -8.92 6.39 -13.26
N VAL A 130 -8.84 5.34 -12.44
CA VAL A 130 -7.59 4.57 -12.32
C VAL A 130 -7.50 3.59 -13.49
N ALA A 131 -6.47 3.76 -14.33
CA ALA A 131 -6.23 2.93 -15.50
C ALA A 131 -5.31 1.73 -15.20
N ALA A 132 -4.32 1.92 -14.33
CA ALA A 132 -3.43 0.83 -13.90
C ALA A 132 -2.83 1.11 -12.52
N ILE A 133 -2.58 0.04 -11.77
CA ILE A 133 -1.85 0.07 -10.50
C ILE A 133 -0.66 -0.88 -10.62
N ARG A 134 0.52 -0.42 -10.23
CA ARG A 134 1.74 -1.23 -10.16
C ARG A 134 2.41 -1.02 -8.81
N VAL A 135 2.92 -2.10 -8.23
CA VAL A 135 3.82 -2.05 -7.08
C VAL A 135 5.11 -2.74 -7.52
N PRO A 136 6.12 -1.99 -8.02
CA PRO A 136 7.34 -2.58 -8.55
C PRO A 136 8.07 -3.41 -7.50
N THR A 137 8.59 -4.56 -7.90
CA THR A 137 9.32 -5.49 -7.04
C THR A 137 10.64 -5.92 -7.66
N MET A 138 11.56 -6.40 -6.81
CA MET A 138 12.83 -7.01 -7.20
C MET A 138 13.11 -8.25 -6.35
N GLN A 139 13.98 -9.13 -6.84
CA GLN A 139 14.47 -10.25 -6.05
C GLN A 139 15.63 -9.81 -5.16
N ARG A 140 15.59 -10.19 -3.88
CA ARG A 140 16.66 -10.03 -2.90
C ARG A 140 16.86 -11.34 -2.17
N GLY A 141 17.81 -12.15 -2.64
CA GLY A 141 17.97 -13.53 -2.16
C GLY A 141 16.73 -14.37 -2.52
N SER A 142 16.10 -14.99 -1.52
CA SER A 142 14.85 -15.75 -1.69
C SER A 142 13.56 -14.91 -1.59
N TRP A 143 13.68 -13.58 -1.40
CA TRP A 143 12.55 -12.70 -1.16
C TRP A 143 12.22 -11.85 -2.38
N THR A 144 10.92 -11.70 -2.66
CA THR A 144 10.41 -10.65 -3.54
C THR A 144 10.12 -9.42 -2.69
N VAL A 145 10.89 -8.35 -2.88
CA VAL A 145 10.80 -7.11 -2.08
C VAL A 145 10.40 -5.93 -2.96
N PRO A 146 9.85 -4.83 -2.40
CA PRO A 146 9.62 -3.63 -3.19
C PRO A 146 10.89 -3.12 -3.87
N ALA A 147 10.76 -2.75 -5.14
CA ALA A 147 11.83 -2.12 -5.90
C ALA A 147 11.76 -0.59 -5.72
N PRO A 148 12.92 0.09 -5.67
CA PRO A 148 12.96 1.55 -5.78
C PRO A 148 12.30 2.03 -7.08
N VAL A 149 11.58 3.14 -6.99
CA VAL A 149 10.97 3.82 -8.15
C VAL A 149 11.64 5.17 -8.34
N SER A 150 12.29 5.34 -9.51
CA SER A 150 12.90 6.62 -9.87
C SER A 150 11.88 7.59 -10.46
N LEU A 151 11.98 8.87 -10.10
CA LEU A 151 11.17 9.93 -10.72
C LEU A 151 11.49 10.08 -12.21
N SER A 152 12.73 9.81 -12.65
CA SER A 152 13.08 9.84 -14.08
C SER A 152 12.28 8.81 -14.89
N ASP A 153 12.02 7.64 -14.30
CA ASP A 153 11.30 6.55 -14.97
C ASP A 153 9.80 6.88 -15.04
N ILE A 154 9.28 7.50 -13.97
CA ILE A 154 7.92 8.06 -13.97
C ILE A 154 7.78 9.15 -15.04
N ASP A 155 8.78 10.02 -15.20
CA ASP A 155 8.78 11.07 -16.22
C ASP A 155 8.77 10.51 -17.64
N ALA A 156 9.61 9.52 -17.91
CA ALA A 156 9.66 8.85 -19.20
C ALA A 156 8.33 8.15 -19.51
N ALA A 157 7.79 7.40 -18.56
CA ALA A 157 6.49 6.74 -18.69
C ALA A 157 5.36 7.74 -18.92
N LEU A 158 5.35 8.85 -18.17
CA LEU A 158 4.31 9.87 -18.29
C LEU A 158 4.33 10.55 -19.65
N ARG A 159 5.51 10.91 -20.17
CA ARG A 159 5.64 11.49 -21.52
C ARG A 159 5.17 10.54 -22.60
N SER A 160 5.53 9.25 -22.49
CA SER A 160 5.08 8.21 -23.43
C SER A 160 3.55 8.06 -23.42
N ARG A 161 2.95 8.06 -22.23
CA ARG A 161 1.48 8.00 -22.05
C ARG A 161 0.79 9.23 -22.63
N ALA A 162 1.28 10.44 -22.32
CA ALA A 162 0.73 11.68 -22.85
C ALA A 162 0.77 11.71 -24.39
N ALA A 163 1.89 11.31 -25.00
CA ALA A 163 2.02 11.22 -26.45
C ALA A 163 1.10 10.14 -27.08
N THR A 164 0.81 9.06 -26.36
CA THR A 164 -0.11 8.03 -26.84
C THR A 164 -1.57 8.49 -26.77
N LEU A 165 -1.95 9.18 -25.69
CA LEU A 165 -3.30 9.73 -25.55
C LEU A 165 -3.56 10.84 -26.57
N ALA A 166 -2.59 11.74 -26.81
CA ALA A 166 -2.69 12.79 -27.82
C ALA A 166 -2.83 12.27 -29.26
N ARG A 167 -2.40 11.03 -29.53
CA ARG A 167 -2.59 10.37 -30.84
C ARG A 167 -3.95 9.70 -30.99
N ARG A 168 -4.68 9.51 -29.88
CA ARG A 168 -5.99 8.85 -29.84
C ARG A 168 -7.15 9.84 -29.77
N SER A 169 -6.88 11.08 -29.37
CA SER A 169 -7.79 12.23 -29.44
C SER A 169 -7.85 12.81 -30.84
#